data_AF-A0AAU5HFJ4-F1
#
_entry.id   AF-A0AAU5HFJ4-F1
#
_cell.length_a   1.000
_cell.length_b   1.000
_cell.length_c   1.000
_cell.angle_alpha   90.00
_cell.angle_beta   90.00
_cell.angle_gamma   90.00
#
_symmetry.space_group_name_H-M   'P 1'
#
loop_
_entity.id
_entity.type
_entity.pdbx_description
1 polymer ?
#
loop_
_entity_poly.entity_id
_entity_poly.type
_entity_poly.pdbx_seq_one_letter_code
_entity_poly.pdbx_strand_id
1 'polypeptide(L)'
;MADPRAVVADEFTEETGLAIGPTRLRAHQARQVADTLFTHRSHMFSFQLNAAELDELRSALAAQGVRAESERTYVENARLGDLLTSATVDWNTLGAITQVLLAHESLAAADVGEMRSHSFDE
;
A
#
# COMPACT_ATOMS: atom_id res chain seq x y z
N MET A 1 -22.94 4.94 1.37
CA MET A 1 -21.50 5.22 1.51
C MET A 1 -20.82 4.45 0.38
N ALA A 2 -19.93 5.09 -0.38
CA ALA A 2 -19.22 4.40 -1.47
C ALA A 2 -18.35 3.26 -0.93
N ASP A 3 -18.10 2.22 -1.74
CA ASP A 3 -17.16 1.16 -1.38
C ASP A 3 -15.76 1.77 -1.21
N PRO A 4 -15.11 1.67 -0.02
CA PRO A 4 -13.77 2.22 0.19
C PRO A 4 -12.73 1.72 -0.82
N ARG A 5 -12.89 0.51 -1.37
CA ARG A 5 -11.97 0.00 -2.40
C ARG A 5 -12.15 0.69 -3.74
N ALA A 6 -13.38 1.06 -4.08
CA ALA A 6 -13.65 1.82 -5.30
C ALA A 6 -13.01 3.20 -5.19
N VAL A 7 -13.20 3.88 -4.06
CA VAL A 7 -12.56 5.18 -3.78
C VAL A 7 -11.05 5.08 -3.92
N VAL A 8 -10.41 4.12 -3.23
CA VAL A 8 -8.94 3.98 -3.30
C VAL A 8 -8.43 3.66 -4.71
N ALA A 9 -9.18 2.89 -5.50
CA ALA A 9 -8.80 2.61 -6.89
C ALA A 9 -8.92 3.85 -7.78
N ASP A 10 -9.97 4.63 -7.60
CA ASP A 10 -10.20 5.88 -8.34
C ASP A 10 -9.12 6.91 -7.99
N GLU A 11 -8.88 7.16 -6.70
CA GLU A 11 -7.84 8.08 -6.20
C GLU A 11 -6.44 7.65 -6.65
N PHE A 12 -6.09 6.36 -6.56
CA PHE A 12 -4.80 5.87 -7.04
C PHE A 12 -4.63 6.12 -8.55
N THR A 13 -5.69 5.93 -9.33
CA THR A 13 -5.66 6.19 -10.78
C THR A 13 -5.47 7.66 -11.07
N GLU A 14 -6.17 8.52 -10.33
CA GLU A 14 -6.06 9.97 -10.45
C GLU A 14 -4.66 10.48 -10.08
N GLU A 15 -4.10 10.01 -8.98
CA GLU A 15 -2.83 10.50 -8.44
C GLU A 15 -1.59 9.90 -9.12
N THR A 16 -1.71 8.73 -9.76
CA THR A 16 -0.56 8.03 -10.36
C THR A 16 -0.64 7.86 -11.87
N GLY A 17 -1.84 7.99 -12.45
CA GLY A 17 -2.12 7.71 -13.85
C GLY A 17 -2.27 6.22 -14.18
N LEU A 18 -1.97 5.31 -13.24
CA LEU A 18 -2.10 3.86 -13.43
C LEU A 18 -3.45 3.36 -12.93
N ALA A 19 -4.26 2.79 -13.82
CA ALA A 19 -5.54 2.22 -13.45
C ALA A 19 -5.40 0.85 -12.77
N ILE A 20 -6.09 0.65 -11.63
CA ILE A 20 -6.16 -0.63 -10.93
C ILE A 20 -7.60 -1.04 -10.63
N GLY A 21 -7.86 -2.35 -10.65
CA GLY A 21 -9.17 -2.89 -10.26
C GLY A 21 -9.33 -2.95 -8.73
N PRO A 22 -10.48 -2.54 -8.16
CA PRO A 22 -10.74 -2.61 -6.72
C PRO A 22 -10.58 -4.00 -6.10
N THR A 23 -10.73 -5.05 -6.91
CA THR A 23 -10.58 -6.46 -6.49
C THR A 23 -9.14 -6.86 -6.19
N ARG A 24 -8.14 -6.10 -6.68
CA ARG A 24 -6.72 -6.32 -6.40
C ARG A 24 -6.28 -5.74 -5.05
N LEU A 25 -7.10 -4.87 -4.46
CA LEU A 25 -6.80 -4.23 -3.18
C LEU A 25 -7.04 -5.21 -2.03
N ARG A 26 -5.96 -5.49 -1.29
CA ARG A 26 -6.02 -6.13 0.01
C ARG A 26 -6.27 -5.08 1.07
N ALA A 27 -7.40 -5.19 1.77
CA ALA A 27 -7.71 -4.33 2.89
C ALA A 27 -6.89 -4.70 4.13
N HIS A 28 -6.46 -3.68 4.87
CA HIS A 28 -5.83 -3.81 6.19
C HIS A 28 -6.68 -3.12 7.24
N GLN A 29 -6.17 -3.04 8.47
CA GLN A 29 -6.86 -2.37 9.57
C GLN A 29 -7.00 -0.87 9.31
N ALA A 30 -8.14 -0.31 9.71
CA ALA A 30 -8.29 1.14 9.83
C ALA A 30 -7.79 1.61 11.21
N ARG A 31 -7.00 2.67 11.25
CA ARG A 31 -6.45 3.24 12.50
C ARG A 31 -6.57 4.77 12.48
N GLN A 32 -6.65 5.37 13.66
CA GLN A 32 -6.48 6.82 13.76
C GLN A 32 -5.00 7.16 13.54
N VAL A 33 -4.75 8.28 12.85
CA VAL A 33 -3.40 8.71 12.42
C VAL A 33 -2.74 9.59 13.49
N ALA A 34 -3.56 10.27 14.30
CA ALA A 34 -3.14 11.15 15.39
C ALA A 34 -4.25 11.25 16.45
N ASP A 35 -4.46 10.17 17.20
CA ASP A 35 -5.62 9.93 18.10
C ASP A 35 -5.84 11.04 19.14
N THR A 36 -4.78 11.72 19.57
CA THR A 36 -4.85 12.80 20.56
C THR A 36 -5.23 14.16 19.96
N LEU A 37 -5.18 14.31 18.63
CA LEU A 37 -5.41 15.58 17.93
C LEU A 37 -6.66 15.54 17.06
N PHE A 38 -6.92 14.41 16.38
CA PHE A 38 -8.02 14.30 15.43
C PHE A 38 -8.73 12.96 15.52
N THR A 39 -10.02 12.96 15.15
CA THR A 39 -10.84 11.75 15.11
C THR A 39 -10.71 10.97 13.80
N HIS A 40 -10.02 11.53 12.79
CA HIS A 40 -9.85 10.95 11.45
C HIS A 40 -9.21 9.56 11.51
N ARG A 41 -9.70 8.67 10.66
CA ARG A 41 -9.20 7.30 10.52
C ARG A 41 -8.68 7.10 9.10
N SER A 42 -7.50 6.53 8.98
CA SER A 42 -6.96 6.06 7.71
C SER A 42 -7.36 4.60 7.51
N HIS A 43 -7.93 4.31 6.33
CA HIS A 43 -8.22 2.96 5.87
C HIS A 43 -7.08 2.52 4.94
N MET A 44 -6.28 1.56 5.37
CA MET A 44 -5.10 1.16 4.62
C MET A 44 -5.39 -0.01 3.68
N PHE A 45 -4.86 0.07 2.47
CA PHE A 45 -4.92 -0.98 1.46
C PHE A 45 -3.53 -1.21 0.86
N SER A 46 -3.29 -2.41 0.35
CA SER A 46 -2.10 -2.72 -0.44
C SER A 46 -2.48 -3.56 -1.65
N PHE A 47 -1.69 -3.48 -2.71
CA PHE A 47 -1.76 -4.42 -3.82
C PHE A 47 -0.36 -4.63 -4.37
N GLN A 48 -0.16 -5.73 -5.09
CA GLN A 48 1.11 -6.01 -5.73
C GLN A 48 1.09 -5.47 -7.16
N LEU A 49 2.09 -4.66 -7.48
CA LEU A 49 2.42 -4.26 -8.84
C LEU A 49 3.11 -5.42 -9.57
N ASN A 50 2.77 -5.61 -10.84
CA ASN A 50 3.58 -6.42 -11.74
C ASN A 50 4.73 -5.59 -12.34
N ALA A 51 5.64 -6.24 -13.07
CA ALA A 51 6.81 -5.58 -13.64
C ALA A 51 6.45 -4.47 -14.64
N ALA A 52 5.47 -4.71 -15.51
CA ALA A 52 5.04 -3.72 -16.51
C ALA A 52 4.40 -2.49 -15.85
N GLU A 53 3.57 -2.68 -14.83
CA GLU A 53 2.96 -1.61 -14.05
C GLU A 53 4.00 -0.77 -13.31
N LEU A 54 5.01 -1.43 -12.73
CA LEU A 54 6.10 -0.73 -12.06
C LEU A 54 6.95 0.08 -13.05
N ASP A 55 7.19 -0.44 -14.25
CA ASP A 55 7.93 0.27 -15.30
C ASP A 55 7.13 1.46 -15.87
N GLU A 56 5.81 1.35 -15.95
CA GLU A 56 4.92 2.46 -16.29
C GLU A 56 5.02 3.58 -15.24
N LEU A 57 4.89 3.23 -13.95
CA LEU A 57 5.01 4.18 -12.84
C LEU A 57 6.39 4.85 -12.76
N ARG A 58 7.46 4.14 -13.12
CA ARG A 58 8.82 4.71 -13.20
C ARG A 58 9.01 5.67 -14.36
N SER A 59 8.23 5.49 -15.42
CA SER A 59 8.28 6.30 -16.63
C SER A 59 7.37 7.53 -16.55
N ALA A 60 6.55 7.63 -15.50
CA ALA A 60 5.69 8.78 -15.25
C ALA A 60 6.52 10.02 -14.87
N LEU A 61 6.58 11.00 -15.77
CA LEU A 61 7.31 12.27 -15.57
C LEU A 61 6.39 13.48 -15.41
N ALA A 62 5.14 13.36 -15.85
CA ALA A 62 4.15 14.43 -15.75
C ALA A 62 3.46 14.41 -14.39
N ALA A 63 3.06 15.59 -13.91
CA ALA A 63 2.18 15.69 -12.76
C ALA A 63 0.81 15.06 -13.08
N GLN A 64 0.25 14.33 -12.12
CA GLN A 64 -1.10 13.78 -12.15
C GLN A 64 -2.02 14.57 -11.19
N GLY A 65 -3.23 14.07 -10.92
CA GLY A 65 -4.25 14.73 -10.10
C GLY A 65 -5.21 15.62 -10.89
N VAL A 66 -6.32 16.02 -10.28
CA VAL A 66 -7.29 16.93 -10.91
C VAL A 66 -6.86 18.39 -10.77
N ARG A 67 -6.33 18.95 -11.86
CA ARG A 67 -5.92 20.37 -11.96
C ARG A 67 -7.02 21.36 -11.55
N ALA A 68 -8.29 21.02 -11.81
CA ALA A 68 -9.43 21.85 -11.43
C ALA A 68 -9.61 21.96 -9.91
N GLU A 69 -9.12 20.97 -9.17
CA GLU A 69 -9.13 20.89 -7.71
C GLU A 69 -7.80 21.36 -7.10
N SER A 70 -6.95 21.99 -7.92
CA SER A 70 -5.62 22.49 -7.56
C SER A 70 -4.59 21.44 -7.12
N GLU A 71 -4.95 20.16 -7.21
CA GLU A 71 -4.07 19.05 -6.86
C GLU A 71 -3.03 18.76 -7.95
N ARG A 72 -1.82 18.40 -7.50
CA ARG A 72 -0.71 17.94 -8.35
C ARG A 72 0.08 16.88 -7.60
N THR A 73 0.13 15.69 -8.17
CA THR A 73 0.87 14.56 -7.61
C THR A 73 1.99 14.12 -8.53
N TYR A 74 3.05 13.57 -7.93
CA TYR A 74 4.20 13.05 -8.64
C TYR A 74 4.50 11.66 -8.07
N VAL A 75 4.69 10.68 -8.96
CA VAL A 75 4.97 9.31 -8.56
C VAL A 75 6.44 9.20 -8.16
N GLU A 76 6.69 8.78 -6.92
CA GLU A 76 8.02 8.42 -6.43
C GLU A 76 8.09 6.93 -6.12
N ASN A 77 9.13 6.27 -6.63
CA ASN A 77 9.39 4.86 -6.37
C ASN A 77 10.62 4.74 -5.48
N ALA A 78 10.44 4.27 -4.25
CA ALA A 78 11.52 4.15 -3.27
C ALA A 78 11.68 2.70 -2.76
N ARG A 79 12.90 2.31 -2.42
CA ARG A 79 13.12 1.09 -1.63
C ARG A 79 12.84 1.40 -0.17
N LEU A 80 12.30 0.44 0.56
CA LEU A 80 12.10 0.58 2.01
C LEU A 80 13.41 0.96 2.73
N GLY A 81 14.53 0.36 2.35
CA GLY A 81 15.84 0.68 2.92
C GLY A 81 16.22 2.16 2.78
N ASP A 82 15.89 2.79 1.66
CA ASP A 82 16.15 4.21 1.42
C ASP A 82 15.25 5.06 2.34
N LEU A 83 13.95 4.73 2.43
CA LEU A 83 12.98 5.42 3.28
C LEU A 83 13.32 5.34 4.77
N LEU A 84 13.93 4.24 5.24
CA LEU A 84 14.35 4.08 6.63
C LEU A 84 15.55 4.96 7.01
N THR A 85 16.30 5.44 6.01
CA THR A 85 17.49 6.29 6.21
C THR A 85 17.28 7.74 5.81
N SER A 86 16.13 8.06 5.20
CA SER A 86 15.76 9.42 4.78
C SER A 86 14.71 10.03 5.71
N ALA A 87 14.47 11.33 5.57
CA ALA A 87 13.36 12.04 6.22
C ALA A 87 12.25 12.40 5.22
N THR A 88 12.08 11.62 4.14
CA THR A 88 11.15 11.93 3.04
C THR A 88 9.70 11.58 3.35
N VAL A 89 9.46 10.70 4.33
CA VAL A 89 8.12 10.27 4.75
C VAL A 89 7.99 10.34 6.27
N ASP A 90 6.77 10.45 6.76
CA ASP A 90 6.48 10.48 8.20
C ASP A 90 6.44 9.06 8.81
N TRP A 91 6.38 9.01 10.14
CA TRP A 91 6.30 7.74 10.88
C TRP A 91 5.02 6.96 10.61
N ASN A 92 3.93 7.63 10.25
CA ASN A 92 2.67 6.97 9.92
C ASN A 92 2.78 6.19 8.61
N THR A 93 3.42 6.79 7.60
CA THR A 93 3.70 6.18 6.31
C THR A 93 4.67 5.01 6.46
N LEU A 94 5.75 5.17 7.23
CA LEU A 94 6.67 4.06 7.54
C LEU A 94 5.98 2.92 8.28
N GLY A 95 5.13 3.23 9.26
CA GLY A 95 4.33 2.26 10.00
C GLY A 95 3.35 1.49 9.10
N ALA A 96 2.71 2.18 8.16
CA ALA A 96 1.83 1.58 7.16
C ALA A 96 2.60 0.58 6.26
N ILE A 97 3.71 1.01 5.67
CA ILE A 97 4.53 0.16 4.79
C ILE A 97 5.06 -1.07 5.54
N THR A 98 5.61 -0.87 6.73
CA THR A 98 6.18 -1.97 7.54
C THR A 98 5.12 -2.96 8.01
N GLN A 99 3.91 -2.52 8.35
CA GLN A 99 2.80 -3.42 8.67
C GLN A 99 2.52 -4.37 7.51
N VAL A 100 2.48 -3.86 6.27
CA VAL A 100 2.12 -4.67 5.10
C VAL A 100 3.19 -5.75 4.86
N LEU A 101 4.46 -5.37 4.97
CA LEU A 101 5.58 -6.29 4.76
C LEU A 101 5.65 -7.36 5.84
N LEU A 102 5.50 -7.00 7.11
CA LEU A 102 5.51 -7.97 8.22
C LEU A 102 4.29 -8.92 8.19
N ALA A 103 3.14 -8.42 7.76
CA ALA A 103 1.94 -9.25 7.56
C ALA A 103 2.07 -10.19 6.36
N HIS A 104 2.92 -9.87 5.38
CA HIS A 104 3.20 -10.73 4.23
C HIS A 104 4.14 -11.88 4.59
N GLU A 105 5.17 -11.63 5.42
CA GLU A 105 6.09 -12.66 5.91
C GLU A 105 5.39 -13.69 6.82
N SER A 106 4.43 -13.25 7.65
CA SER A 106 3.66 -14.16 8.50
C SER A 106 2.76 -15.12 7.69
N LEU A 107 2.32 -14.74 6.51
CA LEU A 107 1.56 -15.62 5.61
C LEU A 107 2.47 -16.61 4.88
N ALA A 108 3.65 -16.17 4.42
CA ALA A 108 4.63 -17.06 3.81
C ALA A 108 5.20 -18.08 4.83
N ALA A 109 5.36 -17.71 6.10
CA ALA A 109 5.80 -18.60 7.16
C ALA A 109 4.71 -19.59 7.61
N ALA A 110 3.44 -19.18 7.60
CA ALA A 110 2.30 -20.06 7.91
C ALA A 110 2.10 -21.16 6.86
N ASP A 111 2.35 -20.86 5.58
CA ASP A 111 2.24 -21.82 4.47
C ASP A 111 3.32 -22.93 4.54
N VAL A 112 4.48 -22.62 5.12
CA VAL A 112 5.56 -23.61 5.36
C VAL A 112 5.32 -24.44 6.63
N GLY A 113 4.50 -23.95 7.55
CA GLY A 113 4.20 -24.59 8.84
C GLY A 113 3.22 -25.76 8.78
N GLU A 114 2.37 -25.84 7.76
CA GLU A 114 1.40 -26.94 7.60
C GLU A 114 1.97 -28.22 6.95
N MET A 115 3.19 -28.18 6.40
CA MET A 115 3.80 -29.34 5.73
C MET A 115 4.80 -30.13 6.60
N ARG A 116 4.60 -30.16 7.93
CA ARG A 116 5.42 -30.95 8.87
C ARG A 116 4.63 -31.65 9.99
N SER A 117 3.50 -32.25 9.66
CA SER A 117 2.81 -33.14 10.60
C SER A 117 2.28 -34.42 9.96
N HIS A 118 3.14 -35.21 9.31
CA HIS A 118 2.91 -36.65 9.20
C HIS A 118 4.19 -37.47 9.38
N SER A 119 4.02 -38.53 10.16
CA SER A 119 4.98 -39.57 10.60
C SER A 119 6.00 -39.15 11.65
N PHE A 120 5.77 -39.55 12.89
CA PHE A 120 6.38 -40.75 13.48
C PHE A 120 5.54 -41.16 14.70
N ASP A 121 4.80 -42.25 14.57
CA ASP A 121 4.46 -43.13 15.69
C ASP A 121 4.83 -44.56 15.27
N GLU A 122 5.73 -45.11 16.09
CA GLU A 122 6.27 -46.48 16.26
C GLU A 122 6.27 -47.51 15.11
#